data_AF-A0A419GPV1-F1
#
_entry.id   AF-A0A419GPV1-F1
#
_cell.length_a   1.000
_cell.length_b   1.000
_cell.length_c   1.000
_cell.angle_alpha   90.00
_cell.angle_beta   90.00
_cell.angle_gamma   90.00
#
_symmetry.space_group_name_H-M   'P 1'
#
loop_
_entity.id
_entity.type
_entity.pdbx_description
1 polymer ?
#
loop_
_entity_poly.entity_id
_entity_poly.type
_entity_poly.pdbx_seq_one_letter_code
_entity_poly.pdbx_strand_id
1 'polypeptide(L)'
;MSKEEKPLPKPPSTPFGKKRSSEDENNKEPLMADQMAIAMSEGKLEEFLQSNIPDSEYARKLAEMMMGMTGMMPAEGFPSPPAEKISTQEKSSGAQPPEDVISAVQSGDVKSVIEILAREHAKRTGSSVTDAAQEEKTAVAPSPDSPTIDKDVIEQFIKIASENGLSLDWLLLRALKRYVEEYKKNGNL
;
A
#
# COMPACT_ATOMS: atom_id res chain seq x y z
N MET A 1 20.91 4.69 -58.93
CA MET A 1 19.65 4.87 -58.18
C MET A 1 19.96 4.85 -56.70
N SER A 2 19.65 5.96 -56.03
CA SER A 2 20.07 6.42 -54.69
C SER A 2 19.46 5.60 -53.54
N LYS A 3 20.18 5.51 -52.41
CA LYS A 3 19.81 4.76 -51.19
C LYS A 3 18.75 5.47 -50.32
N GLU A 4 17.80 6.19 -50.91
CA GLU A 4 16.92 7.15 -50.19
C GLU A 4 15.46 6.71 -50.03
N GLU A 5 15.10 5.46 -50.34
CA GLU A 5 13.71 4.99 -50.23
C GLU A 5 13.58 3.76 -49.32
N LYS A 6 14.07 3.85 -48.08
CA LYS A 6 13.59 2.97 -47.01
C LYS A 6 12.35 3.62 -46.38
N PRO A 7 11.13 3.09 -46.59
CA PRO A 7 9.94 3.68 -45.99
C PRO A 7 10.05 3.62 -44.47
N LEU A 8 9.64 4.69 -43.80
CA LEU A 8 9.64 4.80 -42.34
C LEU A 8 8.80 3.67 -41.70
N PRO A 9 9.21 3.16 -40.53
CA PRO A 9 8.42 2.15 -39.82
C PRO A 9 7.07 2.75 -39.40
N LYS A 10 5.99 2.08 -39.78
CA LYS A 10 4.63 2.50 -39.41
C LYS A 10 4.42 2.29 -37.89
N PRO A 11 3.77 3.23 -37.19
CA PRO A 11 3.50 3.08 -35.76
C PRO A 11 2.56 1.89 -35.51
N PRO A 12 2.69 1.22 -34.35
CA PRO A 12 1.78 0.13 -33.97
C PRO A 12 0.35 0.67 -33.83
N SER A 13 -0.62 0.05 -34.50
CA SER A 13 -2.00 0.56 -34.59
C SER A 13 -2.85 0.34 -33.32
N THR A 14 -2.24 -0.03 -32.19
CA THR A 14 -2.97 -0.29 -30.94
C THR A 14 -2.71 0.85 -29.96
N PRO A 15 -3.75 1.60 -29.53
CA PRO A 15 -3.57 2.84 -28.79
C PRO A 15 -2.99 2.64 -27.37
N PHE A 16 -3.10 1.45 -26.78
CA PHE A 16 -2.47 1.10 -25.51
C PHE A 16 -2.15 -0.40 -25.46
N GLY A 17 -0.89 -0.73 -25.15
CA GLY A 17 -0.50 -2.05 -24.63
C GLY A 17 -0.29 -3.16 -25.66
N LYS A 18 0.84 -3.88 -25.51
CA LYS A 18 1.04 -5.21 -26.08
C LYS A 18 -0.18 -6.06 -25.73
N LYS A 19 -0.99 -6.48 -26.72
CA LYS A 19 -1.91 -7.61 -26.51
C LYS A 19 -1.04 -8.81 -26.12
N ARG A 20 -1.09 -9.21 -24.85
CA ARG A 20 -0.67 -10.55 -24.45
C ARG A 20 -1.48 -11.52 -25.30
N SER A 21 -0.79 -12.47 -25.91
CA SER A 21 -1.37 -13.60 -26.63
C SER A 21 -2.47 -14.21 -25.77
N SER A 22 -3.68 -14.26 -26.29
CA SER A 22 -4.84 -14.95 -25.70
C SER A 22 -4.59 -16.46 -25.54
N GLU A 23 -3.46 -16.98 -26.01
CA GLU A 23 -3.02 -18.36 -25.80
C GLU A 23 -2.42 -18.62 -24.41
N ASP A 24 -1.99 -17.58 -23.67
CA ASP A 24 -1.53 -17.75 -22.27
C ASP A 24 -2.68 -17.76 -21.25
N GLU A 25 -3.92 -17.56 -21.68
CA GLU A 25 -5.08 -17.54 -20.76
C GLU A 25 -5.57 -18.93 -20.35
N ASN A 26 -5.30 -19.96 -21.15
CA ASN A 26 -5.70 -21.33 -20.83
C ASN A 26 -4.72 -22.08 -19.92
N ASN A 27 -3.54 -21.51 -19.65
CA ASN A 27 -2.54 -22.04 -18.72
C ASN A 27 -2.33 -21.11 -17.51
N LYS A 28 -3.26 -20.19 -17.24
CA LYS A 28 -3.26 -19.48 -15.97
C LYS A 28 -3.71 -20.47 -14.91
N GLU A 29 -2.74 -21.05 -14.22
CA GLU A 29 -2.97 -21.65 -12.92
C GLU A 29 -3.89 -20.70 -12.12
N PRO A 30 -5.02 -21.19 -11.56
CA PRO A 30 -5.97 -20.33 -10.88
C PRO A 30 -5.23 -19.52 -9.83
N LEU A 31 -5.58 -18.23 -9.67
CA LEU A 31 -4.93 -17.40 -8.66
C LEU A 31 -5.06 -18.10 -7.31
N MET A 32 -4.09 -17.93 -6.43
CA MET A 32 -4.11 -18.58 -5.11
C MET A 32 -5.42 -18.27 -4.36
N ALA A 33 -5.98 -17.08 -4.55
CA ALA A 33 -7.30 -16.69 -4.05
C ALA A 33 -8.46 -17.53 -4.63
N ASP A 34 -8.42 -17.84 -5.92
CA ASP A 34 -9.40 -18.71 -6.59
C ASP A 34 -9.29 -20.15 -6.08
N GLN A 35 -8.06 -20.64 -5.87
CA GLN A 35 -7.81 -21.96 -5.30
C GLN A 35 -8.32 -22.06 -3.85
N MET A 36 -8.13 -21.01 -3.04
CA MET A 36 -8.70 -20.94 -1.68
C MET A 36 -10.23 -20.94 -1.71
N ALA A 37 -10.85 -20.20 -2.62
CA ALA A 37 -12.30 -20.16 -2.76
C ALA A 37 -12.87 -21.54 -3.16
N ILE A 38 -12.20 -22.26 -4.07
CA ILE A 38 -12.56 -23.63 -4.43
C ILE A 38 -12.41 -24.57 -3.24
N ALA A 39 -11.25 -24.53 -2.54
CA ALA A 39 -11.01 -25.36 -1.36
C ALA A 39 -12.04 -25.09 -0.24
N MET A 40 -12.48 -23.84 -0.09
CA MET A 40 -13.54 -23.47 0.84
C MET A 40 -14.89 -24.08 0.42
N SER A 41 -15.25 -24.03 -0.87
CA SER A 41 -16.48 -24.63 -1.38
C SER A 41 -16.52 -26.15 -1.19
N GLU A 42 -15.36 -26.80 -1.20
CA GLU A 42 -15.20 -28.24 -0.95
C GLU A 42 -15.06 -28.59 0.54
N GLY A 43 -15.00 -27.60 1.44
CA GLY A 43 -14.77 -27.82 2.87
C GLY A 43 -13.34 -28.26 3.24
N LYS A 44 -12.38 -28.14 2.32
CA LYS A 44 -10.97 -28.54 2.47
C LYS A 44 -10.01 -27.35 2.63
N LEU A 45 -10.53 -26.21 3.07
CA LEU A 45 -9.73 -24.99 3.23
C LEU A 45 -8.54 -25.21 4.18
N GLU A 46 -8.74 -25.91 5.30
CA GLU A 46 -7.68 -26.14 6.29
C GLU A 46 -6.54 -26.99 5.72
N GLU A 47 -6.85 -28.01 4.92
CA GLU A 47 -5.84 -28.83 4.23
C GLU A 47 -5.05 -28.00 3.21
N PHE A 48 -5.73 -27.12 2.48
CA PHE A 48 -5.11 -26.23 1.51
C PHE A 48 -4.18 -25.20 2.18
N LEU A 49 -4.59 -24.63 3.31
CA LEU A 49 -3.78 -23.70 4.08
C LEU A 49 -2.54 -24.40 4.67
N GLN A 50 -2.69 -25.65 5.13
CA GLN A 50 -1.57 -26.45 5.63
C GLN A 50 -0.55 -26.81 4.55
N SER A 51 -0.99 -27.08 3.32
CA SER A 51 -0.08 -27.46 2.24
C SER A 51 0.60 -26.29 1.53
N ASN A 52 -0.05 -25.12 1.46
CA ASN A 52 0.41 -24.00 0.62
C ASN A 52 0.94 -22.78 1.40
N ILE A 53 0.61 -22.64 2.69
CA ILE A 53 1.16 -21.57 3.52
C ILE A 53 2.37 -22.12 4.28
N PRO A 54 3.54 -21.45 4.25
CA PRO A 54 4.69 -21.89 5.02
C PRO A 54 4.34 -21.99 6.51
N ASP A 55 4.77 -23.07 7.16
CA ASP A 55 4.40 -23.61 8.49
C ASP A 55 4.48 -22.65 9.71
N SER A 56 4.62 -21.35 9.52
CA SER A 56 4.46 -20.39 10.60
C SER A 56 2.98 -20.28 10.99
N GLU A 57 2.66 -20.71 12.21
CA GLU A 57 1.34 -20.56 12.84
C GLU A 57 0.84 -19.10 12.77
N TYR A 58 1.77 -18.14 12.78
CA TYR A 58 1.48 -16.70 12.63
C TYR A 58 0.86 -16.36 11.26
N ALA A 59 1.38 -16.92 10.16
CA ALA A 59 0.83 -16.68 8.83
C ALA A 59 -0.56 -17.30 8.68
N ARG A 60 -0.80 -18.47 9.29
CA ARG A 60 -2.14 -19.09 9.33
C ARG A 60 -3.14 -18.22 10.07
N LYS A 61 -2.77 -17.72 11.26
CA LYS A 61 -3.61 -16.83 12.06
C LYS A 61 -3.88 -15.50 11.36
N LEU A 62 -2.91 -14.95 10.63
CA LEU A 62 -3.10 -13.75 9.83
C LEU A 62 -4.05 -14.00 8.65
N ALA A 63 -3.90 -15.12 7.93
CA ALA A 63 -4.80 -15.50 6.85
C ALA A 63 -6.23 -15.70 7.36
N GLU A 64 -6.39 -16.38 8.51
CA GLU A 64 -7.68 -16.57 9.18
C GLU A 64 -8.32 -15.23 9.59
N MET A 65 -7.54 -14.31 10.16
CA MET A 65 -7.99 -12.96 10.50
C MET A 65 -8.43 -12.18 9.26
N MET A 66 -7.64 -12.23 8.18
CA MET A 66 -7.97 -11.55 6.92
C MET A 66 -9.24 -12.14 6.29
N MET A 67 -9.41 -13.47 6.31
CA MET A 67 -10.61 -14.13 5.79
C MET A 67 -11.86 -13.90 6.65
N GLY A 68 -11.69 -13.76 7.97
CA GLY A 68 -12.75 -13.34 8.87
C GLY A 68 -13.18 -11.89 8.62
N MET A 69 -12.23 -10.99 8.35
CA MET A 69 -12.51 -9.60 8.00
C MET A 69 -13.17 -9.45 6.62
N THR A 70 -12.83 -10.30 5.65
CA THR A 70 -13.46 -10.29 4.31
C THR A 70 -14.83 -10.97 4.28
N GLY A 71 -15.29 -11.52 5.42
CA GLY A 71 -16.57 -12.22 5.53
C GLY A 71 -16.62 -13.54 4.76
N MET A 72 -15.44 -14.06 4.37
CA MET A 72 -15.35 -15.33 3.66
C MET A 72 -15.42 -16.53 4.61
N MET A 73 -15.19 -16.38 5.92
CA MET A 73 -15.44 -17.47 6.88
C MET A 73 -16.80 -17.31 7.59
N PRO A 74 -17.61 -18.38 7.69
CA PRO A 74 -18.80 -18.38 8.54
C PRO A 74 -18.38 -18.22 10.01
N ALA A 75 -19.07 -17.34 10.74
CA ALA A 75 -18.71 -16.89 12.09
C ALA A 75 -18.88 -17.96 13.20
N GLU A 76 -18.82 -19.26 12.87
CA GLU A 76 -19.18 -20.36 13.77
C GLU A 76 -18.02 -20.90 14.62
N GLY A 77 -16.81 -20.32 14.54
CA GLY A 77 -15.61 -20.98 15.06
C GLY A 77 -14.68 -20.18 15.98
N PHE A 78 -14.90 -18.89 16.24
CA PHE A 78 -13.98 -18.16 17.12
C PHE A 78 -14.34 -18.34 18.60
N PRO A 79 -13.49 -18.98 19.43
CA PRO A 79 -13.60 -18.84 20.87
C PRO A 79 -13.36 -17.38 21.21
N SER A 80 -14.38 -16.72 21.75
CA SER A 80 -14.21 -15.40 22.36
C SER A 80 -13.07 -15.48 23.39
N PRO A 81 -12.07 -14.58 23.36
CA PRO A 81 -11.12 -14.50 24.46
C PRO A 81 -11.89 -14.25 25.77
N PRO A 82 -11.48 -14.87 26.90
CA PRO A 82 -12.20 -14.77 28.15
C PRO A 82 -12.30 -13.30 28.57
N ALA A 83 -13.52 -12.88 28.87
CA ALA A 83 -13.87 -11.56 29.35
C ALA A 83 -13.13 -11.26 30.66
N GLU A 84 -12.05 -10.47 30.59
CA GLU A 84 -11.63 -9.64 31.71
C GLU A 84 -12.53 -8.40 31.76
N LYS A 85 -13.18 -8.25 32.91
CA LYS A 85 -14.16 -7.24 33.25
C LYS A 85 -13.59 -5.83 33.07
N ILE A 86 -14.01 -5.11 32.04
CA ILE A 86 -14.08 -3.64 32.06
C ILE A 86 -15.46 -3.23 31.56
N SER A 87 -16.17 -2.52 32.44
CA SER A 87 -17.55 -2.05 32.33
C SER A 87 -17.97 -1.55 30.95
N THR A 88 -19.10 -2.08 30.51
CA THR A 88 -20.25 -1.37 29.92
C THR A 88 -19.97 0.02 29.34
N GLN A 89 -19.77 0.08 28.01
CA GLN A 89 -20.59 0.96 27.20
C GLN A 89 -20.75 0.38 25.80
N GLU A 90 -21.98 -0.02 25.51
CA GLU A 90 -22.46 -0.42 24.19
C GLU A 90 -22.22 0.72 23.18
N LYS A 91 -21.61 0.39 22.04
CA LYS A 91 -21.95 1.00 20.74
C LYS A 91 -21.56 0.05 19.63
N SER A 92 -22.47 -0.87 19.34
CA SER A 92 -22.61 -1.48 18.03
C SER A 92 -22.99 -0.42 16.99
N SER A 93 -22.49 -0.59 15.77
CA SER A 93 -23.05 -0.14 14.48
C SER A 93 -23.39 1.36 14.30
N GLY A 94 -22.63 2.02 13.42
CA GLY A 94 -22.94 3.35 12.89
C GLY A 94 -22.04 4.44 13.48
N ALA A 95 -20.77 4.46 13.10
CA ALA A 95 -19.79 5.42 13.60
C ALA A 95 -20.07 6.83 13.06
N GLN A 96 -21.01 7.54 13.69
CA GLN A 96 -21.02 9.00 13.63
C GLN A 96 -19.73 9.51 14.29
N PRO A 97 -19.01 10.44 13.63
CA PRO A 97 -17.83 11.04 14.22
C PRO A 97 -18.20 11.76 15.53
N PRO A 98 -17.28 11.83 16.50
CA PRO A 98 -17.51 12.54 17.76
C PRO A 98 -18.03 13.96 17.52
N GLU A 99 -18.94 14.44 18.37
CA GLU A 99 -19.57 15.77 18.24
C GLU A 99 -18.54 16.92 18.18
N ASP A 100 -17.41 16.75 18.88
CA ASP A 100 -16.27 17.68 18.85
C ASP A 100 -15.66 17.80 17.43
N VAL A 101 -15.62 16.71 16.67
CA VAL A 101 -15.11 16.72 15.29
C VAL A 101 -16.12 17.41 14.36
N ILE A 102 -17.42 17.14 14.55
CA ILE A 102 -18.48 17.72 13.73
C ILE A 102 -18.53 19.24 13.92
N SER A 103 -18.46 19.70 15.17
CA SER A 103 -18.46 21.13 15.49
C SER A 103 -17.21 21.86 14.98
N ALA A 104 -16.02 21.25 15.11
CA ALA A 104 -14.77 21.81 14.60
C ALA A 104 -14.72 21.90 13.07
N VAL A 105 -15.32 20.93 12.36
CA VAL A 105 -15.43 20.95 10.90
C VAL A 105 -16.45 21.98 10.43
N GLN A 106 -17.59 22.10 11.11
CA GLN A 106 -18.62 23.09 10.79
C GLN A 106 -18.16 24.53 11.05
N SER A 107 -17.33 24.75 12.07
CA SER A 107 -16.74 26.06 12.38
C SER A 107 -15.55 26.43 11.51
N GLY A 108 -14.99 25.47 10.75
CA GLY A 108 -13.80 25.67 9.93
C GLY A 108 -12.52 25.88 10.74
N ASP A 109 -12.52 25.55 12.04
CA ASP A 109 -11.35 25.72 12.91
C ASP A 109 -10.38 24.53 12.77
N VAL A 110 -9.45 24.68 11.83
CA VAL A 110 -8.40 23.69 11.56
C VAL A 110 -7.57 23.37 12.80
N LYS A 111 -7.37 24.33 13.72
CA LYS A 111 -6.57 24.12 14.93
C LYS A 111 -7.25 23.16 15.89
N SER A 112 -8.57 23.30 16.06
CA SER A 112 -9.38 22.41 16.90
C SER A 112 -9.37 20.98 16.37
N VAL A 113 -9.49 20.79 15.04
CA VAL A 113 -9.41 19.46 14.42
C VAL A 113 -8.05 18.79 14.66
N ILE A 114 -6.96 19.56 14.52
CA ILE A 114 -5.61 19.07 14.80
C ILE A 114 -5.47 18.64 16.27
N GLU A 115 -6.00 19.42 17.21
CA GLU A 115 -5.93 19.09 18.63
C GLU A 115 -6.70 17.80 18.96
N ILE A 116 -7.89 17.62 18.38
CA ILE A 116 -8.70 16.41 18.54
C ILE A 116 -7.93 15.19 17.99
N LEU A 117 -7.31 15.34 16.82
CA LEU A 117 -6.50 14.29 16.20
C LEU A 117 -5.26 13.95 17.04
N ALA A 118 -4.57 14.95 17.57
CA ALA A 118 -3.41 14.76 18.45
C ALA A 118 -3.81 14.02 19.74
N ARG A 119 -4.96 14.38 20.33
CA ARG A 119 -5.51 13.71 21.51
C ARG A 119 -5.90 12.26 21.22
N GLU A 120 -6.45 11.99 20.05
CA GLU A 120 -6.82 10.64 19.61
C GLU A 120 -5.57 9.79 19.38
N HIS A 121 -4.57 10.34 18.69
CA HIS A 121 -3.29 9.69 18.45
C HIS A 121 -2.57 9.34 19.76
N ALA A 122 -2.51 10.28 20.72
CA ALA A 122 -1.94 10.06 22.05
C ALA A 122 -2.63 8.92 22.81
N LYS A 123 -3.95 8.78 22.69
CA LYS A 123 -4.70 7.66 23.29
C LYS A 123 -4.34 6.31 22.68
N ARG A 124 -4.01 6.26 21.38
CA ARG A 124 -3.62 5.01 20.69
C ARG A 124 -2.17 4.62 20.94
N THR A 125 -1.28 5.60 21.02
CA THR A 125 0.16 5.37 21.14
C THR A 125 0.66 5.36 22.58
N GLY A 126 -0.17 5.75 23.55
CA GLY A 126 0.24 5.89 24.96
C GLY A 126 1.22 7.04 25.19
N SER A 127 1.43 7.90 24.20
CA SER A 127 2.34 9.04 24.27
C SER A 127 1.65 10.20 25.00
N SER A 128 2.16 10.60 26.17
CA SER A 128 1.62 11.75 26.90
C SER A 128 1.82 13.05 26.11
N VAL A 129 0.81 13.94 26.16
CA VAL A 129 0.66 15.21 25.42
C VAL A 129 1.80 16.24 25.66
N THR A 130 2.81 15.92 26.46
CA THR A 130 3.95 16.79 26.75
C THR A 130 5.03 16.84 25.66
N ASP A 131 5.02 15.94 24.67
CA ASP A 131 6.06 15.92 23.62
C ASP A 131 5.69 16.69 22.33
N ALA A 132 4.45 17.17 22.20
CA ALA A 132 3.98 17.81 20.97
C ALA A 132 4.40 19.29 20.81
N ALA A 133 5.13 19.86 21.78
CA ALA A 133 5.63 21.25 21.71
C ALA A 133 7.14 21.35 21.44
N GLN A 134 7.82 20.21 21.21
CA GLN A 134 9.27 20.18 21.00
C GLN A 134 9.68 19.18 19.91
N GLU A 135 9.04 19.24 18.74
CA GLU A 135 9.58 18.66 17.50
C GLU A 135 10.21 19.75 16.63
N GLU A 136 11.18 20.48 17.19
CA GLU A 136 12.29 21.04 16.43
C GLU A 136 13.50 20.14 16.75
N LYS A 137 14.02 19.44 15.72
CA LYS A 137 15.21 18.57 15.75
C LYS A 137 15.14 17.33 16.68
N THR A 138 14.44 16.31 16.23
CA THR A 138 14.89 14.93 16.42
C THR A 138 15.28 14.35 15.07
N ALA A 139 16.59 14.39 14.83
CA ALA A 139 17.22 13.58 13.80
C ALA A 139 16.86 12.12 14.08
N VAL A 140 15.91 11.59 13.32
CA VAL A 140 15.73 10.15 13.16
C VAL A 140 17.06 9.64 12.61
N ALA A 141 17.79 8.89 13.43
CA ALA A 141 19.00 8.21 12.99
C ALA A 141 18.65 7.34 11.78
N PRO A 142 19.22 7.58 10.59
CA PRO A 142 18.92 6.76 9.43
C PRO A 142 19.43 5.35 9.71
N SER A 143 18.55 4.38 9.57
CA SER A 143 18.93 2.97 9.47
C SER A 143 20.00 2.86 8.36
N PRO A 144 21.14 2.19 8.58
CA PRO A 144 22.27 2.22 7.65
C PRO A 144 22.00 1.59 6.27
N ASP A 145 20.83 0.99 6.06
CA ASP A 145 20.48 0.25 4.85
C ASP A 145 19.45 0.95 3.92
N SER A 146 18.94 2.14 4.26
CA SER A 146 18.09 2.90 3.33
C SER A 146 18.93 3.89 2.51
N PRO A 147 18.93 3.84 1.17
CA PRO A 147 19.58 4.87 0.37
C PRO A 147 18.86 6.20 0.62
N THR A 148 19.49 7.07 1.39
CA THR A 148 19.00 8.43 1.64
C THR A 148 19.14 9.21 0.34
N ILE A 149 18.01 9.47 -0.33
CA ILE A 149 17.99 10.38 -1.47
C ILE A 149 18.15 11.80 -0.93
N ASP A 150 19.13 12.53 -1.43
CA ASP A 150 19.38 13.92 -1.04
C ASP A 150 18.13 14.78 -1.30
N LYS A 151 17.75 15.58 -0.30
CA LYS A 151 16.56 16.44 -0.37
C LYS A 151 16.62 17.40 -1.56
N ASP A 152 17.80 17.93 -1.86
CA ASP A 152 18.04 18.85 -2.98
C ASP A 152 17.73 18.19 -4.33
N VAL A 153 17.99 16.89 -4.46
CA VAL A 153 17.70 16.11 -5.68
C VAL A 153 16.18 15.94 -5.84
N ILE A 154 15.47 15.70 -4.74
CA ILE A 154 14.00 15.60 -4.75
C ILE A 154 13.37 16.94 -5.13
N GLU A 155 13.87 18.06 -4.58
CA GLU A 155 13.39 19.40 -4.93
C GLU A 155 13.60 19.72 -6.42
N GLN A 156 14.75 19.34 -6.97
CA GLN A 156 15.00 19.47 -8.41
C GLN A 156 14.04 18.62 -9.24
N PHE A 157 13.77 17.37 -8.85
CA PHE A 157 12.79 16.53 -9.52
C PHE A 157 11.38 17.13 -9.48
N ILE A 158 10.97 17.69 -8.34
CA ILE A 158 9.67 18.36 -8.20
C ILE A 158 9.60 19.57 -9.14
N LYS A 159 10.65 20.39 -9.18
CA LYS A 159 10.72 21.56 -10.07
C LYS A 159 10.59 21.15 -11.53
N ILE A 160 11.39 20.18 -11.99
CA ILE A 160 11.34 19.70 -13.38
C ILE A 160 9.97 19.07 -13.69
N ALA A 161 9.39 18.31 -12.76
CA ALA A 161 8.06 17.73 -12.90
C ALA A 161 6.98 18.81 -13.08
N SER A 162 7.03 19.88 -12.27
CA SER A 162 6.09 21.01 -12.37
C SER A 162 6.23 21.80 -13.68
N GLU A 163 7.46 22.02 -14.16
CA GLU A 163 7.73 22.76 -15.41
C GLU A 163 7.22 22.02 -16.64
N ASN A 164 7.26 20.68 -16.61
CA ASN A 164 6.89 19.84 -17.75
C ASN A 164 5.48 19.25 -17.64
N GLY A 165 4.76 19.48 -16.53
CA GLY A 165 3.44 18.90 -16.29
C GLY A 165 3.47 17.37 -16.15
N LEU A 166 4.55 16.82 -15.60
CA LEU A 166 4.78 15.38 -15.48
C LEU A 166 4.66 14.93 -14.03
N SER A 167 4.34 13.67 -13.80
CA SER A 167 4.38 13.09 -12.45
C SER A 167 5.83 12.83 -12.03
N LEU A 168 6.12 12.99 -10.74
CA LEU A 168 7.42 12.68 -10.14
C LEU A 168 7.82 11.21 -10.43
N ASP A 169 6.85 10.29 -10.32
CA ASP A 169 7.05 8.86 -10.60
C ASP A 169 7.49 8.59 -12.05
N TRP A 170 6.87 9.27 -13.03
CA TRP A 170 7.28 9.16 -14.43
C TRP A 170 8.74 9.59 -14.63
N LEU A 171 9.13 10.67 -13.96
CA LEU A 171 10.47 11.24 -14.06
C LEU A 171 11.51 10.33 -13.40
N LEU A 172 11.21 9.76 -12.23
CA LEU A 172 12.05 8.77 -11.54
C LEU A 172 12.24 7.51 -12.38
N LEU A 173 11.17 6.93 -12.91
CA LEU A 173 11.24 5.76 -13.79
C LEU A 173 12.06 6.04 -15.05
N ARG A 174 11.96 7.25 -15.60
CA ARG A 174 12.74 7.66 -16.77
C ARG A 174 14.22 7.82 -16.45
N ALA A 175 14.55 8.43 -15.31
CA ALA A 175 15.91 8.61 -14.83
C ALA A 175 16.58 7.24 -14.58
N LEU A 176 15.89 6.32 -13.90
CA LEU A 176 16.37 4.96 -13.65
C LEU A 176 16.63 4.18 -14.94
N LYS A 177 15.72 4.22 -15.91
CA LYS A 177 15.93 3.57 -17.21
C LYS A 177 17.18 4.08 -17.91
N ARG A 178 17.38 5.40 -17.90
CA ARG A 178 18.54 6.04 -18.51
C ARG A 178 19.84 5.65 -17.79
N TYR A 179 19.82 5.67 -16.46
CA TYR A 179 20.96 5.23 -15.64
C TYR A 179 21.33 3.78 -15.95
N VAL A 180 20.36 2.87 -16.03
CA VAL A 180 20.60 1.45 -16.37
C VAL A 180 21.16 1.30 -17.80
N GLU A 181 20.67 2.08 -18.76
CA GLU A 181 21.19 2.06 -20.14
C GLU A 181 22.63 2.57 -20.22
N GLU A 182 22.95 3.64 -19.49
CA GLU A 182 24.31 4.20 -19.42
C GLU A 182 25.25 3.24 -18.68
N TYR A 183 24.78 2.62 -17.59
CA TYR A 183 25.52 1.60 -16.86
C TYR A 183 25.86 0.39 -17.74
N LYS A 184 24.89 -0.12 -18.52
CA LYS A 184 25.15 -1.23 -19.47
C LYS A 184 26.18 -0.88 -20.54
N LYS A 185 26.27 0.39 -20.93
CA LYS A 185 27.21 0.85 -21.97
C LYS A 185 28.61 1.06 -21.41
N ASN A 186 28.71 1.64 -20.22
CA ASN A 186 29.98 2.13 -19.68
C ASN A 186 30.56 1.23 -18.59
N GLY A 187 29.78 0.29 -18.03
CA GLY A 187 30.22 -0.70 -17.04
C GLY A 187 30.63 -0.15 -15.67
N ASN A 188 30.64 1.17 -15.50
CA ASN A 188 31.00 1.84 -14.25
C ASN A 188 29.75 2.27 -13.50
N LEU A 189 29.71 1.90 -12.22
CA LEU A 189 28.66 2.26 -11.25
C LEU A 189 28.85 3.72 -10.82
#